data_AF-A0A9P5P544-F1
#
_entry.id   AF-A0A9P5P544-F1
#
_cell.length_a   1.000
_cell.length_b   1.000
_cell.length_c   1.000
_cell.angle_alpha   90.00
_cell.angle_beta   90.00
_cell.angle_gamma   90.00
#
_symmetry.space_group_name_H-M   'P 1'
#
loop_
_entity.id
_entity.type
_entity.pdbx_description
1 polymer ?
#
loop_
_entity_poly.entity_id
_entity_poly.type
_entity_poly.pdbx_seq_one_letter_code
_entity_poly.pdbx_strand_id
1 'polypeptide(L)' 'LLHIPDDILWCGPSSSTWTFYGERFCGHLQNQLGSRSAPYANLANRLIYSAYLTQIVCRYDLAAEL' A
#
# COMPACT_ATOMS: atom_id res chain seq x y z
N LEU A 1 -16.25 -4.35 -12.63
CA LEU A 1 -16.56 -5.77 -12.88
C LEU A 1 -15.33 -6.56 -12.46
N LEU A 2 -15.53 -7.51 -11.57
CA LEU A 2 -14.51 -8.12 -10.73
C LEU A 2 -13.85 -9.27 -11.54
N HIS A 3 -12.71 -9.01 -12.17
CA HIS A 3 -11.93 -9.98 -12.99
C HIS A 3 -11.23 -11.06 -12.13
N ILE A 4 -11.87 -11.51 -11.06
CA ILE A 4 -11.35 -12.57 -10.18
C ILE A 4 -10.98 -13.86 -10.93
N PRO A 5 -11.74 -14.33 -11.95
CA PRO A 5 -11.39 -15.57 -12.64
C PRO A 5 -10.05 -15.46 -13.37
N ASP A 6 -9.79 -14.33 -14.02
CA ASP A 6 -8.55 -14.07 -14.76
C ASP A 6 -7.37 -13.94 -13.79
N ASP A 7 -7.57 -13.21 -12.68
CA ASP A 7 -6.54 -13.03 -11.65
C ASP A 7 -6.13 -14.36 -10.98
N ILE A 8 -7.06 -15.29 -10.75
CA ILE A 8 -6.74 -16.61 -10.17
C ILE A 8 -5.93 -17.47 -11.15
N LEU A 9 -6.20 -17.37 -12.45
CA LEU A 9 -5.52 -18.16 -13.48
C LEU A 9 -4.06 -17.72 -13.67
N TRP A 10 -3.78 -16.42 -13.54
CA TRP A 10 -2.45 -15.84 -13.76
C TRP A 10 -1.62 -15.66 -12.48
N CYS A 11 -2.24 -15.40 -11.33
CA CYS A 11 -1.56 -15.08 -10.06
C CYS A 11 -1.64 -16.20 -9.00
N GLY A 12 -2.33 -17.32 -9.26
CA GLY A 12 -2.53 -18.40 -8.29
C GLY A 12 -3.66 -18.11 -7.28
N PRO A 13 -3.82 -18.94 -6.23
CA PRO A 13 -4.88 -18.76 -5.25
C PRO A 13 -4.87 -17.34 -4.69
N SER A 14 -6.01 -16.66 -4.71
CA SER A 14 -6.15 -15.30 -4.18
C SER A 14 -5.66 -15.18 -2.74
N SER A 15 -5.72 -16.26 -1.95
CA SER A 15 -5.15 -16.35 -0.60
C SER A 15 -3.63 -16.21 -0.59
N SER A 16 -2.91 -16.87 -1.50
CA SER A 16 -1.45 -16.79 -1.58
C SER A 16 -1.01 -15.39 -2.00
N THR A 17 -1.69 -14.80 -2.97
CA THR A 17 -1.45 -13.43 -3.44
C THR A 17 -1.74 -12.42 -2.35
N TRP A 18 -2.89 -12.53 -1.67
CA TRP A 18 -3.25 -11.65 -0.56
C TRP A 18 -2.27 -11.75 0.61
N THR A 19 -1.87 -12.97 0.99
CA THR A 19 -0.88 -13.16 2.07
C THR A 19 0.46 -12.53 1.71
N PHE A 20 0.94 -12.71 0.47
CA PHE A 20 2.19 -12.09 0.02
C PHE A 20 2.15 -10.56 0.05
N TYR A 21 1.10 -9.94 -0.50
CA TYR A 21 0.94 -8.49 -0.46
C TYR A 21 0.74 -7.97 0.97
N GLY A 22 -0.05 -8.69 1.77
CA GLY A 22 -0.31 -8.36 3.17
C GLY A 22 0.95 -8.39 4.02
N GLU A 23 1.78 -9.43 3.90
CA GLU A 23 3.06 -9.53 4.61
C GLU A 23 4.02 -8.40 4.23
N ARG A 24 4.14 -8.11 2.93
CA ARG A 24 5.02 -7.03 2.46
C ARG A 24 4.54 -5.65 2.92
N PHE A 25 3.23 -5.44 2.93
CA PHE A 25 2.62 -4.22 3.45
C PHE A 25 2.84 -4.08 4.96
N CYS A 26 2.56 -5.12 5.73
CA CYS A 26 2.80 -5.15 7.18
C CYS A 26 4.28 -4.91 7.52
N GLY A 27 5.21 -5.51 6.77
CA GLY A 27 6.65 -5.25 6.93
C GLY A 27 7.03 -3.80 6.62
N HIS A 28 6.43 -3.21 5.59
CA HIS A 28 6.61 -1.79 5.29
C HIS A 28 6.09 -0.89 6.44
N LEU A 29 4.92 -1.19 7.00
CA LEU A 29 4.37 -0.48 8.15
C LEU A 29 5.26 -0.60 9.39
N GLN A 30 5.80 -1.80 9.66
CA GLN A 30 6.71 -2.05 10.77
C GLN A 30 7.97 -1.19 10.68
N ASN A 31 8.55 -1.02 9.48
CA ASN A 31 9.69 -0.12 9.27
C ASN A 31 9.36 1.35 9.55
N GLN A 32 8.10 1.75 9.43
CA GLN A 32 7.66 3.13 9.72
C GLN A 32 7.31 3.35 11.20
N LEU A 33 7.18 2.29 12.00
CA LEU A 33 6.91 2.32 13.45
C LEU A 33 8.16 2.65 14.28
N GLY A 34 8.93 3.66 13.89
CA GLY A 34 10.13 4.10 14.62
C GLY A 34 9.84 5.00 15.83
N SER A 35 8.65 5.57 15.93
CA SER A 35 8.28 6.52 17.00
C SER A 35 7.93 5.79 18.30
N ARG A 36 8.70 6.04 19.37
CA ARG A 36 8.47 5.46 20.72
C ARG A 36 7.36 6.15 21.54
N SER A 37 6.96 7.37 21.20
CA SER A 37 5.97 8.14 21.97
C SER A 37 4.53 7.93 21.48
N ALA A 38 4.28 8.04 20.18
CA ALA A 38 2.95 7.86 19.59
C ALA A 38 3.00 7.05 18.28
N PRO A 39 3.33 5.74 18.34
CA PRO A 39 3.59 4.91 17.17
C PRO A 39 2.42 4.88 16.18
N TYR A 40 1.19 4.66 16.67
CA TYR A 40 0.01 4.51 15.80
C TYR A 40 -0.47 5.84 15.21
N ALA A 41 -0.45 6.93 15.97
CA ALA A 41 -0.86 8.25 15.47
C ALA A 41 0.12 8.75 14.39
N ASN A 42 1.43 8.58 14.61
CA ASN A 42 2.45 8.94 13.64
C ASN A 42 2.37 8.08 12.37
N LEU A 43 2.12 6.77 12.52
CA LEU A 43 1.90 5.88 11.37
C LEU A 43 0.67 6.29 10.56
N ALA A 44 -0.46 6.57 11.22
CA ALA A 44 -1.69 7.01 10.56
C ALA A 44 -1.49 8.31 9.79
N ASN A 45 -0.85 9.31 10.40
CA ASN A 45 -0.52 10.56 9.73
C ASN A 45 0.37 10.32 8.50
N ARG A 46 1.39 9.46 8.61
CA ARG A 46 2.28 9.13 7.49
C ARG A 46 1.56 8.45 6.32
N LEU A 47 0.59 7.58 6.61
CA LEU A 47 -0.28 6.97 5.60
C LEU A 47 -1.21 7.98 4.93
N ILE A 48 -1.76 8.92 5.70
CA ILE A 48 -2.60 9.99 5.15
C ILE A 48 -1.78 10.89 4.22
N TYR A 49 -0.57 11.29 4.64
CA TYR A 49 0.30 12.12 3.81
C TYR A 49 0.75 11.39 2.53
N SER A 50 1.09 10.10 2.61
CA SER A 50 1.44 9.33 1.41
C SER A 50 0.25 9.19 0.46
N ALA A 51 -0.96 8.96 0.98
CA ALA A 51 -2.18 8.89 0.17
C ALA A 51 -2.47 10.22 -0.54
N TYR A 52 -2.32 11.36 0.14
CA TYR A 52 -2.46 12.68 -0.49
C TYR A 52 -1.41 12.92 -1.57
N LEU A 53 -0.16 12.51 -1.33
CA LEU A 53 0.92 12.67 -2.29
C LEU A 53 0.65 11.83 -3.55
N THR A 54 0.23 10.58 -3.38
CA THR A 54 -0.22 9.72 -4.50
C THR A 54 -1.41 10.34 -5.22
N GLN A 55 -2.39 10.89 -4.50
CA GLN A 55 -3.54 11.55 -5.12
C GLN A 55 -3.13 12.75 -5.98
N ILE A 56 -2.19 13.57 -5.51
CA ILE A 56 -1.66 14.70 -6.27
C ILE A 56 -0.93 14.21 -7.51
N VAL A 57 -0.05 13.21 -7.37
CA VAL A 57 0.67 12.60 -8.51
C VAL A 57 -0.30 12.08 -9.56
N CYS A 58 -1.32 11.32 -9.15
CA CYS A 58 -2.34 10.80 -10.07
C CYS A 58 -3.21 11.90 -10.69
N ARG A 59 -3.48 12.99 -9.96
CA ARG A 59 -4.35 14.08 -10.44
C ARG A 59 -3.67 14.95 -11.49
N TYR A 60 -2.37 15.20 -11.34
CA TYR A 60 -1.60 16.09 -12.21
C TYR A 60 -0.66 15.34 -13.17
N ASP A 61 -0.77 14.02 -13.25
CA ASP A 61 0.06 13.13 -14.07
C ASP A 61 1.57 13.40 -13.93
N LEU A 62 2.00 13.69 -12.70
CA LEU A 62 3.41 13.97 -12.37
C LEU A 62 4.29 12.70 -12.40
N ALA A 63 3.72 11.54 -12.74
CA ALA A 63 4.44 10.27 -12.78
C ALA A 63 5.53 10.22 -13.87
N ALA A 64 5.45 11.11 -14.88
CA ALA A 64 6.45 11.21 -15.94
C ALA A 64 7.71 12.03 -15.56
N GLU A 65 7.65 12.81 -14.47
CA GLU A 65 8.67 13.83 -14.12
C GLU A 65 9.48 13.50 -12.86
N LEU A 66 9.24 12.33 -12.23
CA LEU A 66 9.87 11.90 -10.98
C LEU A 66 10.77 10.68 -11.18
#